data_AF-V5ETK9-F1
#
_entry.id   AF-V5ETK9-F1
#
_cell.length_a   1.000
_cell.length_b   1.000
_cell.length_c   1.000
_cell.angle_alpha   90.00
_cell.angle_beta   90.00
_cell.angle_gamma   90.00
#
_symmetry.space_group_name_H-M   'P 1'
#
loop_
_entity.id
_entity.type
_entity.pdbx_description
1 polymer ?
#
loop_
_entity_poly.entity_id
_entity_poly.type
_entity_poly.pdbx_seq_one_letter_code
_entity_poly.pdbx_strand_id
1 'polypeptide(L)'
;MSSEPPTVVAQQPQASTSSADPPVNPERKARKEAAKQLKAQQSADKKAAAAAARASQASSSKPKPDKAQRKPQSSEEQLSRGLAYILRHGAEKEGLAIRNDGYIRLEDVLDRPRVKSVDMAEGEGGKRRPGLEDVRKIVESNDKKRFELTEEEQGEWWVRAVQGHSLKSVVELQHVPLTLDNLYLLSVRQQDEEDEDDGLVDEVDAKLGGLQIDGEHDASKTGPVQVIHGTYTAAWESILESGGLKPMSRNHIHLSKGKFGDKGVISGMRKSANRLIYIDIERAIQDGIEFVLSSNGVVLTPGDKESRLLGSKYFDKVEDQKGNTVWSPSSTTS
;
A
#
# COMPACT_ATOMS: atom_id res chain seq x y z
N MET A 1 66.50 -31.47 34.13
CA MET A 1 65.87 -32.18 35.25
C MET A 1 65.31 -31.14 36.22
N SER A 2 64.00 -31.22 36.45
CA SER A 2 63.20 -30.71 37.60
C SER A 2 63.20 -29.19 37.87
N SER A 3 62.09 -28.44 37.69
CA SER A 3 60.84 -28.36 38.51
C SER A 3 61.16 -28.17 40.01
N GLU A 4 60.68 -27.20 40.79
CA GLU A 4 59.58 -26.21 40.81
C GLU A 4 59.70 -25.51 42.22
N PRO A 5 58.73 -24.77 42.81
CA PRO A 5 58.26 -23.38 42.67
C PRO A 5 58.36 -22.66 44.07
N PRO A 6 57.45 -21.80 44.63
CA PRO A 6 56.31 -21.00 44.13
C PRO A 6 56.09 -19.59 44.79
N THR A 7 55.00 -18.92 44.37
CA THR A 7 54.02 -18.12 45.17
C THR A 7 54.07 -16.57 45.28
N VAL A 8 53.16 -15.94 44.51
CA VAL A 8 52.09 -14.93 44.81
C VAL A 8 52.32 -13.78 45.83
N VAL A 9 51.93 -12.53 45.47
CA VAL A 9 50.90 -11.66 46.14
C VAL A 9 50.98 -10.15 45.80
N ALA A 10 49.82 -9.63 45.35
CA ALA A 10 49.14 -8.31 45.51
C ALA A 10 49.71 -6.91 45.13
N GLN A 11 48.88 -6.27 44.30
CA GLN A 11 48.44 -4.87 44.12
C GLN A 11 48.83 -3.73 45.11
N GLN A 12 49.32 -2.61 44.51
CA GLN A 12 48.91 -1.16 44.54
C GLN A 12 48.63 -0.42 45.90
N PRO A 13 48.53 0.94 46.01
CA PRO A 13 48.42 2.03 44.99
C PRO A 13 49.12 3.40 45.34
N GLN A 14 48.80 4.45 44.53
CA GLN A 14 48.77 5.92 44.80
C GLN A 14 50.10 6.72 44.65
N ALA A 15 50.17 7.98 44.20
CA ALA A 15 49.35 8.90 43.39
C ALA A 15 50.17 10.22 43.19
N SER A 16 50.02 10.87 42.02
CA SER A 16 50.00 12.34 41.71
C SER A 16 51.18 13.25 42.17
N THR A 17 51.74 14.25 41.49
CA THR A 17 51.48 15.18 40.34
C THR A 17 52.90 15.64 39.85
N SER A 18 53.20 16.20 38.66
CA SER A 18 52.68 17.43 38.03
C SER A 18 53.26 17.65 36.61
N SER A 19 52.40 18.18 35.72
CA SER A 19 52.64 19.20 34.67
C SER A 19 53.74 19.04 33.60
N ALA A 20 53.31 18.82 32.34
CA ALA A 20 53.71 19.60 31.15
C ALA A 20 52.78 19.29 29.95
N ASP A 21 52.19 20.32 29.33
CA ASP A 21 51.36 20.24 28.13
C ASP A 21 52.16 19.90 26.85
N PRO A 22 51.62 19.13 25.88
CA PRO A 22 52.20 18.98 24.55
C PRO A 22 51.68 20.04 23.55
N PRO A 23 52.47 20.39 22.51
CA PRO A 23 52.23 21.54 21.65
C PRO A 23 51.05 21.35 20.67
N VAL A 24 50.30 22.43 20.44
CA VAL A 24 49.16 22.49 19.51
C VAL A 24 49.67 22.39 18.06
N ASN A 25 49.43 21.25 17.40
CA ASN A 25 49.83 21.01 16.00
C ASN A 25 49.14 22.01 15.04
N PRO A 26 49.90 22.89 14.34
CA PRO A 26 49.36 23.90 13.42
C PRO A 26 48.55 23.30 12.25
N GLU A 27 48.78 22.03 11.88
CA GLU A 27 48.01 21.35 10.84
C GLU A 27 46.54 21.16 11.19
N ARG A 28 46.20 20.96 12.47
CA ARG A 28 44.80 20.77 12.90
C ARG A 28 43.99 22.06 12.79
N LYS A 29 44.64 23.20 13.07
CA LYS A 29 44.02 24.53 12.88
C LYS A 29 43.83 24.81 11.38
N ALA A 30 44.84 24.53 10.56
CA ALA A 30 44.76 24.66 9.11
C ALA A 30 43.67 23.78 8.49
N ARG A 31 43.54 22.50 8.91
CA ARG A 31 42.46 21.61 8.44
C ARG A 31 41.07 22.07 8.86
N LYS A 32 40.91 22.60 10.07
CA LYS A 32 39.62 23.12 10.56
C LYS A 32 39.21 24.40 9.82
N GLU A 33 40.18 25.23 9.49
CA GLU A 33 39.97 26.45 8.71
C GLU A 33 39.67 26.14 7.24
N ALA A 34 40.40 25.20 6.63
CA ALA A 34 40.11 24.70 5.29
C ALA A 34 38.72 24.05 5.20
N ALA A 35 38.31 23.25 6.19
CA ALA A 35 36.96 22.67 6.24
C ALA A 35 35.86 23.73 6.39
N LYS A 36 36.12 24.81 7.16
CA LYS A 36 35.20 25.94 7.29
C LYS A 36 35.06 26.73 5.99
N GLN A 37 36.18 26.93 5.28
CA GLN A 37 36.19 27.58 3.97
C GLN A 37 35.48 26.74 2.90
N LEU A 38 35.70 25.42 2.87
CA LEU A 38 35.01 24.51 1.95
C LEU A 38 33.50 24.50 2.19
N LYS A 39 33.06 24.49 3.45
CA LYS A 39 31.64 24.54 3.81
C LYS A 39 31.01 25.89 3.46
N ALA A 40 31.75 26.99 3.61
CA ALA A 40 31.33 28.32 3.19
C ALA A 40 31.20 28.40 1.65
N GLN A 41 32.18 27.86 0.91
CA GLN A 41 32.17 27.79 -0.56
C GLN A 41 30.98 26.97 -1.07
N GLN A 42 30.76 25.77 -0.52
CA GLN A 42 29.61 24.92 -0.87
C GLN A 42 28.26 25.60 -0.58
N SER A 43 28.16 26.38 0.49
CA SER A 43 26.94 27.13 0.81
C SER A 43 26.71 28.32 -0.15
N ALA A 44 27.79 28.97 -0.59
CA ALA A 44 27.74 30.04 -1.58
C ALA A 44 27.38 29.50 -2.96
N ASP A 45 27.97 28.39 -3.39
CA ASP A 45 27.69 27.74 -4.67
C ASP A 45 26.25 27.22 -4.72
N LYS A 46 25.73 26.66 -3.62
CA LYS A 46 24.32 26.24 -3.53
C LYS A 46 23.35 27.43 -3.61
N LYS A 47 23.73 28.58 -3.04
CA LYS A 47 22.94 29.82 -3.12
C LYS A 47 23.00 30.44 -4.52
N ALA A 48 24.16 30.38 -5.17
CA ALA A 48 24.35 30.81 -6.55
C ALA A 48 23.59 29.92 -7.53
N ALA A 49 23.61 28.59 -7.35
CA ALA A 49 22.83 27.64 -8.14
C ALA A 49 21.31 27.86 -7.96
N ALA A 50 20.85 28.14 -6.73
CA ALA A 50 19.45 28.47 -6.46
C ALA A 50 19.03 29.82 -7.07
N ALA A 51 19.93 30.80 -7.12
CA ALA A 51 19.69 32.09 -7.77
C ALA A 51 19.67 31.96 -9.30
N ALA A 52 20.58 31.17 -9.88
CA ALA A 52 20.61 30.87 -11.32
C ALA A 52 19.36 30.09 -11.77
N ALA A 53 18.91 29.11 -10.97
CA ALA A 53 17.66 28.38 -11.23
C ALA A 53 16.41 29.27 -11.14
N ARG A 54 16.43 30.30 -10.27
CA ARG A 54 15.36 31.32 -10.20
C ARG A 54 15.40 32.29 -11.38
N ALA A 55 16.58 32.65 -11.86
CA ALA A 55 16.74 33.52 -13.03
C ALA A 55 16.34 32.83 -14.34
N SER A 56 16.62 31.53 -14.49
CA SER A 56 16.20 30.74 -15.67
C SER A 56 14.69 30.41 -15.69
N GLN A 57 13.98 30.55 -14.56
CA GLN A 57 12.51 30.40 -14.48
C GLN A 57 11.76 31.71 -14.78
N ALA A 58 12.44 32.86 -14.84
CA ALA A 58 11.80 34.17 -15.06
C ALA A 58 11.55 34.51 -16.54
N SER A 59 12.10 33.75 -17.50
CA SER A 59 12.01 34.04 -18.95
C SER A 59 11.26 33.00 -19.80
N SER A 60 10.62 32.00 -19.20
CA SER A 60 9.72 31.07 -19.92
C SER A 60 8.29 31.16 -19.39
N SER A 61 7.53 32.15 -19.87
CA SER A 61 6.09 32.25 -19.67
C SER A 61 5.34 31.15 -20.46
N LYS A 62 5.42 29.90 -20.00
CA LYS A 62 4.38 28.91 -20.30
C LYS A 62 3.19 29.17 -19.37
N PRO A 63 1.94 29.18 -19.87
CA PRO A 63 0.77 29.38 -19.03
C PRO A 63 0.76 28.28 -17.97
N LYS A 64 0.60 28.69 -16.70
CA LYS A 64 0.41 27.77 -15.58
C LYS A 64 -0.76 26.84 -15.94
N PRO A 65 -0.67 25.51 -15.73
CA PRO A 65 -1.85 24.69 -15.81
C PRO A 65 -2.85 25.28 -14.82
N ASP A 66 -4.06 25.53 -15.31
CA ASP A 66 -5.18 25.96 -14.49
C ASP A 66 -5.15 25.14 -13.20
N LYS A 67 -5.11 25.83 -12.05
CA LYS A 67 -5.52 25.19 -10.80
C LYS A 67 -6.99 24.86 -11.01
N ALA A 68 -7.25 23.69 -11.59
CA ALA A 68 -8.56 23.09 -11.62
C ALA A 68 -9.10 23.26 -10.21
N GLN A 69 -10.12 24.09 -10.08
CA GLN A 69 -10.77 24.40 -8.82
C GLN A 69 -11.06 23.05 -8.17
N ARG A 70 -10.33 22.71 -7.11
CA ARG A 70 -10.61 21.51 -6.32
C ARG A 70 -12.05 21.70 -5.86
N LYS A 71 -12.96 20.86 -6.37
CA LYS A 71 -14.35 20.86 -5.91
C LYS A 71 -14.34 20.85 -4.38
N PRO A 72 -15.15 21.69 -3.70
CA PRO A 72 -15.25 21.65 -2.25
C PRO A 72 -15.62 20.23 -1.84
N GLN A 73 -14.82 19.65 -0.95
CA GLN A 73 -14.99 18.27 -0.54
C GLN A 73 -16.25 18.12 0.30
N SER A 74 -17.09 17.13 -0.02
CA SER A 74 -18.25 16.81 0.82
C SER A 74 -17.82 16.41 2.23
N SER A 75 -18.69 16.59 3.22
CA SER A 75 -18.43 16.14 4.59
C SER A 75 -18.12 14.64 4.65
N GLU A 76 -18.78 13.83 3.82
CA GLU A 76 -18.51 12.40 3.67
C GLU A 76 -17.09 12.10 3.16
N GLU A 77 -16.60 12.86 2.17
CA GLU A 77 -15.22 12.73 1.70
C GLU A 77 -14.20 13.10 2.78
N GLN A 78 -14.51 14.13 3.58
CA GLN A 78 -13.65 14.56 4.69
C GLN A 78 -13.59 13.49 5.78
N LEU A 79 -14.74 12.94 6.17
CA LEU A 79 -14.85 11.84 7.12
C LEU A 79 -14.11 10.59 6.61
N SER A 80 -14.33 10.21 5.35
CA SER A 80 -13.65 9.06 4.72
C SER A 80 -12.13 9.21 4.71
N ARG A 81 -11.61 10.41 4.46
CA ARG A 81 -10.17 10.70 4.51
C ARG A 81 -9.62 10.67 5.94
N GLY A 82 -10.39 11.18 6.90
CA GLY A 82 -10.06 11.12 8.33
C GLY A 82 -9.92 9.67 8.80
N LEU A 83 -10.94 8.86 8.55
CA LEU A 83 -10.94 7.42 8.83
C LEU A 83 -9.77 6.70 8.17
N ALA A 84 -9.56 6.91 6.87
CA ALA A 84 -8.45 6.28 6.15
C ALA A 84 -7.08 6.63 6.75
N TYR A 85 -6.88 7.88 7.17
CA TYR A 85 -5.62 8.30 7.78
C TYR A 85 -5.40 7.59 9.12
N ILE A 86 -6.40 7.66 10.01
CA ILE A 86 -6.31 7.07 11.35
C ILE A 86 -6.04 5.58 11.25
N LEU A 87 -6.88 4.87 10.51
CA LEU A 87 -6.84 3.41 10.44
C LEU A 87 -5.57 2.89 9.76
N ARG A 88 -4.99 3.64 8.80
CA ARG A 88 -3.82 3.16 8.04
C ARG A 88 -2.47 3.62 8.58
N HIS A 89 -2.43 4.79 9.21
CA HIS A 89 -1.17 5.49 9.51
C HIS A 89 -1.17 6.19 10.86
N GLY A 90 -2.34 6.59 11.36
CA GLY A 90 -2.48 7.53 12.48
C GLY A 90 -2.71 6.88 13.83
N ALA A 91 -3.18 5.63 13.89
CA ALA A 91 -3.65 5.00 15.12
C ALA A 91 -2.64 5.09 16.29
N GLU A 92 -1.40 4.64 16.07
CA GLU A 92 -0.35 4.68 17.10
C GLU A 92 0.01 6.13 17.51
N LYS A 93 0.00 7.08 16.56
CA LYS A 93 0.31 8.49 16.82
C LYS A 93 -0.80 9.21 17.58
N GLU A 94 -2.04 8.81 17.36
CA GLU A 94 -3.22 9.37 18.01
C GLU A 94 -3.56 8.65 19.32
N GLY A 95 -2.70 7.71 19.75
CA GLY A 95 -2.83 6.96 21.01
C GLY A 95 -4.01 5.99 21.00
N LEU A 96 -4.42 5.50 19.82
CA LEU A 96 -5.49 4.53 19.68
C LEU A 96 -4.96 3.11 19.84
N ALA A 97 -5.67 2.31 20.62
CA ALA A 97 -5.43 0.88 20.70
C ALA A 97 -5.91 0.23 19.40
N ILE A 98 -4.97 -0.24 18.59
CA ILE A 98 -5.25 -1.01 17.38
C ILE A 98 -4.99 -2.49 17.66
N ARG A 99 -5.97 -3.33 17.33
CA ARG A 99 -5.84 -4.78 17.41
C ARG A 99 -4.90 -5.28 16.31
N ASN A 100 -4.39 -6.50 16.50
CA ASN A 100 -3.53 -7.17 15.53
C ASN A 100 -4.22 -7.39 14.17
N ASP A 101 -5.55 -7.53 14.15
CA ASP A 101 -6.41 -7.67 12.95
C ASP A 101 -6.80 -6.31 12.32
N GLY A 102 -6.26 -5.21 12.86
CA GLY A 102 -6.44 -3.84 12.36
C GLY A 102 -7.69 -3.13 12.87
N TYR A 103 -8.51 -3.77 13.69
CA TYR A 103 -9.70 -3.13 14.26
C TYR A 103 -9.37 -2.13 15.37
N ILE A 104 -10.09 -1.01 15.35
CA ILE A 104 -10.13 0.00 16.40
C ILE A 104 -11.59 0.22 16.79
N ARG A 105 -11.85 0.43 18.07
CA ARG A 105 -13.18 0.77 18.56
C ARG A 105 -13.67 2.06 17.89
N LEU A 106 -14.89 2.02 17.36
CA LEU A 106 -15.43 3.12 16.56
C LEU A 106 -15.57 4.41 17.38
N GLU A 107 -16.02 4.30 18.62
CA GLU A 107 -16.16 5.46 19.53
C GLU A 107 -14.83 6.21 19.70
N ASP A 108 -13.74 5.47 19.90
CA ASP A 108 -12.41 6.04 20.06
C ASP A 108 -11.95 6.77 18.80
N VAL A 109 -12.30 6.26 17.62
CA VAL A 109 -12.00 6.88 16.31
C VAL A 109 -12.86 8.14 16.10
N LEU A 110 -14.15 8.08 16.42
CA LEU A 110 -15.08 9.20 16.30
C LEU A 110 -14.68 10.37 17.21
N ASP A 111 -14.07 10.09 18.36
CA ASP A 111 -13.61 11.12 19.29
C ASP A 111 -12.31 11.83 18.87
N ARG A 112 -11.62 11.34 17.85
CA ARG A 112 -10.38 11.97 17.39
C ARG A 112 -10.64 13.32 16.71
N PRO A 113 -9.79 14.34 16.92
CA PRO A 113 -10.01 15.69 16.39
C PRO A 113 -10.27 15.73 14.88
N ARG A 114 -9.62 14.86 14.10
CA ARG A 114 -9.76 14.80 12.63
C ARG A 114 -11.12 14.29 12.14
N VAL A 115 -11.81 13.52 12.98
CA VAL A 115 -13.12 12.94 12.68
C VAL A 115 -14.20 13.77 13.35
N LYS A 116 -14.05 14.06 14.65
CA LYS A 116 -14.96 14.85 15.46
C LYS A 116 -15.26 16.25 14.92
N SER A 117 -14.31 16.85 14.19
CA SER A 117 -14.46 18.20 13.61
C SER A 117 -15.19 18.23 12.27
N VAL A 118 -15.61 17.09 11.72
CA VAL A 118 -16.32 17.05 10.44
C VAL A 118 -17.79 17.38 10.69
N ASP A 119 -18.29 18.43 10.03
CA ASP A 119 -19.69 18.85 10.11
C ASP A 119 -20.57 17.95 9.23
N MET A 120 -21.33 17.04 9.83
CA MET A 120 -22.33 16.22 9.14
C MET A 120 -23.67 16.95 9.10
N ALA A 121 -24.42 16.77 8.01
CA ALA A 121 -25.74 17.35 7.86
C ALA A 121 -26.74 16.68 8.81
N GLU A 122 -27.53 17.49 9.52
CA GLU A 122 -28.64 17.04 10.35
C GLU A 122 -29.87 17.93 10.09
N GLY A 123 -30.90 17.36 9.45
CA GLY A 123 -32.16 18.05 9.18
C GLY A 123 -32.03 19.37 8.40
N GLU A 124 -33.03 20.24 8.54
CA GLU A 124 -33.04 21.58 7.92
C GLU A 124 -32.07 22.53 8.66
N GLY A 125 -30.80 22.50 8.25
CA GLY A 125 -29.80 23.51 8.61
C GLY A 125 -28.97 23.21 9.86
N GLY A 126 -29.14 22.05 10.49
CA GLY A 126 -28.32 21.59 11.61
C GLY A 126 -26.98 21.00 11.18
N LYS A 127 -25.95 21.24 11.99
CA LYS A 127 -24.65 20.59 11.87
C LYS A 127 -24.44 19.71 13.10
N ARG A 128 -24.07 18.45 12.87
CA ARG A 128 -23.74 17.51 13.94
C ARG A 128 -22.39 16.85 13.74
N ARG A 129 -21.91 16.23 14.82
CA ARG A 129 -20.72 15.40 14.78
C ARG A 129 -21.01 14.09 14.03
N PRO A 130 -19.98 13.45 13.43
CA PRO A 130 -20.15 12.15 12.81
C PRO A 130 -20.55 11.09 13.83
N GLY A 131 -21.46 10.21 13.44
CA GLY A 131 -21.91 9.07 14.24
C GLY A 131 -21.76 7.75 13.49
N LEU A 132 -22.25 6.68 14.12
CA LEU A 132 -22.25 5.33 13.54
C LEU A 132 -22.90 5.29 12.15
N GLU A 133 -24.05 5.94 11.97
CA GLU A 133 -24.78 5.94 10.70
C GLU A 133 -23.96 6.53 9.54
N ASP A 134 -23.15 7.57 9.80
CA ASP A 134 -22.32 8.18 8.76
C ASP A 134 -21.17 7.26 8.36
N VAL A 135 -20.57 6.58 9.34
CA VAL A 135 -19.51 5.62 9.09
C VAL A 135 -20.05 4.41 8.35
N ARG A 136 -21.24 3.91 8.73
CA ARG A 136 -21.96 2.86 8.01
C ARG A 136 -22.23 3.26 6.56
N LYS A 137 -22.76 4.46 6.32
CA LYS A 137 -22.95 5.00 4.97
C LYS A 137 -21.63 5.08 4.18
N ILE A 138 -20.53 5.49 4.81
CA ILE A 138 -19.22 5.55 4.14
C ILE A 138 -18.68 4.17 3.79
N VAL A 139 -18.96 3.15 4.62
CA VAL A 139 -18.57 1.76 4.36
C VAL A 139 -19.40 1.20 3.21
N GLU A 140 -20.71 1.40 3.23
CA GLU A 140 -21.67 0.91 2.22
C GLU A 140 -21.50 1.60 0.85
N SER A 141 -21.33 2.93 0.83
CA SER A 141 -21.11 3.71 -0.41
C SER A 141 -19.69 3.57 -0.97
N ASN A 142 -18.81 2.81 -0.32
CA ASN A 142 -17.44 2.67 -0.79
C ASN A 142 -17.34 1.64 -1.92
N ASP A 143 -17.29 2.12 -3.16
CA ASP A 143 -17.00 1.30 -4.35
C ASP A 143 -15.76 0.39 -4.21
N LYS A 144 -14.84 0.73 -3.30
CA LYS A 144 -13.57 0.05 -3.10
C LYS A 144 -13.49 -0.73 -1.80
N LYS A 145 -14.60 -0.92 -1.07
CA LYS A 145 -14.68 -1.63 0.22
C LYS A 145 -13.47 -1.32 1.12
N ARG A 146 -13.17 -0.03 1.27
CA ARG A 146 -11.92 0.43 1.93
C ARG A 146 -11.91 0.22 3.43
N PHE A 147 -13.10 0.10 4.00
CA PHE A 147 -13.35 -0.02 5.43
C PHE A 147 -14.25 -1.21 5.66
N GLU A 148 -14.12 -1.77 6.83
CA GLU A 148 -14.97 -2.84 7.32
C GLU A 148 -15.42 -2.44 8.73
N LEU A 149 -16.70 -2.67 8.98
CA LEU A 149 -17.38 -2.32 10.21
C LEU A 149 -18.00 -3.61 10.75
N THR A 150 -17.73 -3.93 12.01
CA THR A 150 -18.29 -5.11 12.69
C THR A 150 -18.84 -4.72 14.04
N GLU A 151 -19.84 -5.44 14.49
CA GLU A 151 -20.41 -5.36 15.84
C GLU A 151 -19.88 -6.56 16.64
N GLU A 152 -19.33 -6.31 17.82
CA GLU A 152 -18.91 -7.37 18.77
C GLU A 152 -19.88 -7.43 19.97
N GLU A 153 -19.67 -8.41 20.86
CA GLU A 153 -20.53 -8.63 22.03
C GLU A 153 -20.81 -7.32 22.79
N GLN A 154 -22.09 -7.09 23.16
CA GLN A 154 -22.62 -5.89 23.83
C GLN A 154 -22.88 -4.66 22.95
N GLY A 155 -22.86 -4.78 21.62
CA GLY A 155 -23.21 -3.68 20.71
C GLY A 155 -22.08 -2.68 20.49
N GLU A 156 -20.83 -3.08 20.78
CA GLU A 156 -19.66 -2.27 20.51
C GLU A 156 -19.27 -2.38 19.03
N TRP A 157 -19.18 -1.23 18.37
CA TRP A 157 -18.80 -1.15 16.97
C TRP A 157 -17.29 -1.00 16.81
N TRP A 158 -16.73 -1.79 15.89
CA TRP A 158 -15.32 -1.79 15.56
C TRP A 158 -15.13 -1.51 14.07
N VAL A 159 -14.15 -0.67 13.75
CA VAL A 159 -13.85 -0.27 12.37
C VAL A 159 -12.39 -0.53 12.05
N ARG A 160 -12.13 -1.02 10.84
CA ARG A 160 -10.76 -1.15 10.30
C ARG A 160 -10.66 -0.67 8.87
N ALA A 161 -9.44 -0.36 8.45
CA ALA A 161 -9.15 -0.30 7.02
C ALA A 161 -8.91 -1.71 6.51
N VAL A 162 -9.47 -2.04 5.34
CA VAL A 162 -9.29 -3.39 4.78
C VAL A 162 -7.90 -3.58 4.17
N GLN A 163 -7.29 -2.47 3.73
CA GLN A 163 -5.98 -2.45 3.06
C GLN A 163 -5.27 -1.12 3.31
N GLY A 164 -3.94 -1.12 3.14
CA GLY A 164 -3.10 0.08 3.07
C GLY A 164 -2.48 0.52 4.40
N HIS A 165 -2.33 -0.38 5.37
CA HIS A 165 -1.65 -0.11 6.63
C HIS A 165 -0.16 0.15 6.43
N SER A 166 0.38 1.13 7.15
CA SER A 166 1.82 1.30 7.34
C SER A 166 2.24 1.15 8.81
N LEU A 167 1.33 0.64 9.65
CA LEU A 167 1.53 0.41 11.08
C LEU A 167 2.15 -0.98 11.27
N LYS A 168 3.17 -1.07 12.13
CA LYS A 168 3.91 -2.34 12.35
C LYS A 168 3.14 -3.33 13.23
N SER A 169 2.18 -2.83 14.00
CA SER A 169 1.39 -3.57 14.99
C SER A 169 0.19 -4.33 14.40
N VAL A 170 -0.17 -4.05 13.14
CA VAL A 170 -1.27 -4.71 12.44
C VAL A 170 -0.72 -5.84 11.58
N VAL A 171 -1.16 -7.06 11.85
CA VAL A 171 -0.97 -8.22 10.99
C VAL A 171 -1.90 -8.02 9.79
N GLU A 172 -1.32 -7.97 8.59
CA GLU A 172 -2.11 -7.88 7.37
C GLU A 172 -3.10 -9.06 7.33
N LEU A 173 -4.39 -8.73 7.14
CA LEU A 173 -5.51 -9.68 7.16
C LEU A 173 -5.16 -10.97 6.42
N GLN A 174 -5.43 -12.11 7.08
CA GLN A 174 -5.19 -13.48 6.59
C GLN A 174 -5.36 -13.56 5.08
N HIS A 175 -4.24 -13.51 4.37
CA HIS A 175 -4.26 -13.71 2.94
C HIS A 175 -4.28 -15.21 2.68
N VAL A 176 -5.11 -15.63 1.73
CA VAL A 176 -5.08 -17.01 1.26
C VAL A 176 -3.91 -17.13 0.29
N PRO A 177 -2.88 -17.95 0.55
CA PRO A 177 -1.83 -18.20 -0.43
C PRO A 177 -2.46 -18.78 -1.70
N LEU A 178 -2.14 -18.17 -2.84
CA LEU A 178 -2.57 -18.68 -4.13
C LEU A 178 -1.59 -19.75 -4.58
N THR A 179 -2.15 -20.90 -4.94
CA THR A 179 -1.46 -22.09 -5.43
C THR A 179 -2.18 -22.55 -6.70
N LEU A 180 -1.54 -23.38 -7.50
CA LEU A 180 -2.16 -23.90 -8.73
C LEU A 180 -3.50 -24.58 -8.45
N ASP A 181 -3.64 -25.24 -7.29
CA ASP A 181 -4.85 -25.96 -6.90
C ASP A 181 -6.02 -25.05 -6.53
N ASN A 182 -5.77 -23.77 -6.20
CA ASN A 182 -6.80 -22.83 -5.75
C ASN A 182 -6.96 -21.58 -6.64
N LEU A 183 -6.37 -21.58 -7.84
CA LEU A 183 -6.53 -20.48 -8.80
C LEU A 183 -7.98 -20.27 -9.24
N TYR A 184 -8.85 -21.27 -9.10
CA TYR A 184 -10.29 -21.13 -9.32
C TYR A 184 -10.91 -20.03 -8.44
N LEU A 185 -10.30 -19.67 -7.30
CA LEU A 185 -10.72 -18.54 -6.46
C LEU A 185 -10.65 -17.19 -7.20
N LEU A 186 -9.85 -17.12 -8.27
CA LEU A 186 -9.69 -15.95 -9.12
C LEU A 186 -10.68 -15.93 -10.28
N SER A 187 -11.39 -17.03 -10.55
CA SER A 187 -12.45 -17.05 -11.56
C SER A 187 -13.62 -16.15 -11.15
N VAL A 188 -14.32 -15.65 -12.16
CA VAL A 188 -15.59 -14.93 -12.01
C VAL A 188 -16.69 -15.94 -12.32
N ARG A 189 -17.66 -16.10 -11.41
CA ARG A 189 -18.84 -16.93 -11.69
C ARG A 189 -19.61 -16.27 -12.83
N GLN A 190 -19.78 -16.98 -13.93
CA GLN A 190 -20.72 -16.57 -14.96
C GLN A 190 -22.11 -16.83 -14.37
N GLN A 191 -22.91 -15.76 -14.19
CA GLN A 191 -24.33 -15.94 -13.98
C GLN A 191 -24.89 -16.24 -15.36
N ASP A 192 -25.18 -17.50 -15.63
CA ASP A 192 -25.91 -17.89 -16.83
C ASP A 192 -27.32 -17.28 -16.73
N GLU A 193 -27.71 -16.56 -17.77
CA GLU A 193 -29.05 -16.02 -17.95
C GLU A 193 -29.97 -17.19 -18.31
N GLU A 194 -30.66 -17.79 -17.35
CA GLU A 194 -31.83 -18.67 -17.54
C GLU A 194 -32.61 -18.80 -16.22
N ASP A 195 -33.53 -17.84 -15.98
CA ASP A 195 -34.97 -18.07 -15.75
C ASP A 195 -35.62 -16.85 -15.07
N GLU A 196 -36.72 -16.39 -15.68
CA GLU A 196 -37.61 -15.34 -15.20
C GLU A 196 -38.42 -15.81 -13.98
N ASP A 197 -38.73 -14.85 -13.09
CA ASP A 197 -39.88 -14.83 -12.15
C ASP A 197 -39.83 -15.73 -10.90
N ASP A 198 -39.46 -15.16 -9.75
CA ASP A 198 -40.40 -14.84 -8.65
C ASP A 198 -39.69 -14.54 -7.29
N GLY A 199 -40.21 -13.57 -6.54
CA GLY A 199 -40.25 -13.59 -5.07
C GLY A 199 -38.98 -13.42 -4.22
N LEU A 200 -38.87 -12.24 -3.59
CA LEU A 200 -38.34 -12.01 -2.22
C LEU A 200 -36.81 -12.08 -2.01
N VAL A 201 -36.18 -10.90 -1.98
CA VAL A 201 -34.78 -10.71 -1.55
C VAL A 201 -34.67 -10.60 -0.02
N ASP A 202 -34.76 -11.73 0.67
CA ASP A 202 -34.31 -11.89 2.06
C ASP A 202 -33.26 -13.01 2.10
N GLU A 203 -31.98 -12.70 1.89
CA GLU A 203 -30.89 -13.51 2.46
C GLU A 203 -29.55 -12.75 2.48
N VAL A 204 -29.45 -11.87 3.48
CA VAL A 204 -28.18 -11.50 4.13
C VAL A 204 -27.91 -12.53 5.21
N ASP A 205 -27.10 -13.54 4.90
CA ASP A 205 -26.12 -14.13 5.84
C ASP A 205 -25.24 -15.15 5.11
N ALA A 206 -23.99 -15.32 5.56
CA ALA A 206 -23.05 -16.40 5.16
C ALA A 206 -22.28 -16.29 3.81
N LYS A 207 -21.62 -15.17 3.49
CA LYS A 207 -20.59 -15.17 2.41
C LYS A 207 -19.17 -14.71 2.76
N LEU A 208 -18.83 -14.66 4.04
CA LEU A 208 -17.41 -14.70 4.47
C LEU A 208 -17.21 -15.28 5.89
N GLY A 209 -18.11 -16.18 6.31
CA GLY A 209 -17.98 -16.96 7.54
C GLY A 209 -18.31 -18.40 7.21
N GLY A 210 -17.27 -19.24 7.04
CA GLY A 210 -17.41 -20.65 6.69
C GLY A 210 -16.73 -21.03 5.38
N LEU A 211 -15.40 -20.94 5.32
CA LEU A 211 -14.64 -21.74 4.36
C LEU A 211 -14.63 -23.18 4.87
N GLN A 212 -15.73 -23.90 4.62
CA GLN A 212 -15.76 -25.36 4.65
C GLN A 212 -15.66 -25.80 3.18
N ILE A 213 -14.47 -26.22 2.78
CA ILE A 213 -14.15 -26.64 1.41
C ILE A 213 -14.43 -28.14 1.29
N ASP A 214 -15.70 -28.50 1.11
CA ASP A 214 -16.12 -29.88 0.84
C ASP A 214 -17.00 -29.96 -0.44
N GLY A 215 -16.77 -29.06 -1.41
CA GLY A 215 -17.54 -29.00 -2.66
C GLY A 215 -16.68 -29.28 -3.89
N GLU A 216 -16.97 -30.37 -4.59
CA GLU A 216 -16.40 -30.73 -5.89
C GLU A 216 -16.58 -29.56 -6.89
N HIS A 217 -15.47 -28.97 -7.34
CA HIS A 217 -15.47 -27.80 -8.22
C HIS A 217 -15.68 -28.23 -9.68
N ASP A 218 -16.86 -27.95 -10.23
CA ASP A 218 -17.17 -28.12 -11.66
C ASP A 218 -16.48 -27.02 -12.48
N ALA A 219 -15.33 -27.37 -13.08
CA ALA A 219 -14.52 -26.47 -13.92
C ALA A 219 -15.27 -25.95 -15.16
N SER A 220 -16.41 -26.54 -15.54
CA SER A 220 -17.20 -26.10 -16.69
C SER A 220 -17.99 -24.81 -16.44
N LYS A 221 -18.14 -24.36 -15.18
CA LYS A 221 -18.93 -23.17 -14.78
C LYS A 221 -18.09 -21.96 -14.37
N THR A 222 -16.77 -22.03 -14.49
CA THR A 222 -15.85 -20.96 -14.07
C THR A 222 -15.24 -20.25 -15.28
N GLY A 223 -15.40 -18.93 -15.38
CA GLY A 223 -14.75 -18.13 -16.42
C GLY A 223 -13.22 -18.16 -16.32
N PRO A 224 -12.49 -17.74 -17.37
CA PRO A 224 -11.03 -17.80 -17.41
C PRO A 224 -10.41 -17.01 -16.25
N VAL A 225 -9.42 -17.61 -15.59
CA VAL A 225 -8.64 -16.94 -14.55
C VAL A 225 -7.82 -15.83 -15.20
N GLN A 226 -8.11 -14.58 -14.83
CA GLN A 226 -7.37 -13.42 -15.33
C GLN A 226 -6.84 -12.59 -14.18
N VAL A 227 -5.55 -12.29 -14.25
CA VAL A 227 -4.86 -11.43 -13.28
C VAL A 227 -4.24 -10.26 -14.04
N ILE A 228 -4.69 -9.05 -13.72
CA ILE A 228 -4.39 -7.85 -14.51
C ILE A 228 -3.79 -6.76 -13.61
N HIS A 229 -2.72 -6.14 -14.07
CA HIS A 229 -2.19 -4.91 -13.50
C HIS A 229 -2.58 -3.69 -14.35
N GLY A 230 -3.18 -2.70 -13.70
CA GLY A 230 -3.47 -1.41 -14.32
C GLY A 230 -2.39 -0.37 -14.10
N THR A 231 -1.83 0.16 -15.17
CA THR A 231 -0.84 1.24 -15.14
C THR A 231 -1.14 2.33 -16.17
N TYR A 232 -0.21 3.27 -16.32
CA TYR A 232 -0.27 4.36 -17.28
C TYR A 232 0.73 4.14 -18.42
N THR A 233 0.39 4.57 -19.64
CA THR A 233 1.29 4.51 -20.82
C THR A 233 2.64 5.14 -20.52
N ALA A 234 2.68 6.26 -19.80
CA ALA A 234 3.93 6.93 -19.42
C ALA A 234 4.84 6.10 -18.48
N ALA A 235 4.30 5.12 -17.77
CA ALA A 235 5.06 4.23 -16.91
C ALA A 235 5.54 2.95 -17.63
N TRP A 236 5.01 2.66 -18.83
CA TRP A 236 5.24 1.40 -19.52
C TRP A 236 6.71 1.14 -19.85
N GLU A 237 7.40 2.14 -20.42
CA GLU A 237 8.82 2.01 -20.77
C GLU A 237 9.68 1.74 -19.53
N SER A 238 9.41 2.45 -18.43
CA SER A 238 10.12 2.25 -17.16
C SER A 238 9.88 0.87 -16.55
N ILE A 239 8.67 0.31 -16.71
CA ILE A 239 8.34 -1.06 -16.26
C ILE A 239 9.21 -2.06 -17.03
N LEU A 240 9.25 -1.96 -18.36
CA LEU A 240 10.07 -2.84 -19.20
C LEU A 240 11.57 -2.70 -18.90
N GLU A 241 12.09 -1.47 -18.84
CA GLU A 241 13.51 -1.19 -18.58
C GLU A 241 13.93 -1.70 -17.19
N SER A 242 13.02 -1.63 -16.21
CA SER A 242 13.28 -2.16 -14.88
C SER A 242 13.15 -3.68 -14.76
N GLY A 243 12.76 -4.37 -15.84
CA GLY A 243 12.60 -5.81 -15.92
C GLY A 243 11.24 -6.36 -15.46
N GLY A 244 10.28 -5.51 -15.06
CA GLY A 244 8.97 -5.96 -14.59
C GLY A 244 8.25 -4.97 -13.67
N LEU A 245 7.19 -5.45 -13.02
CA LEU A 245 6.43 -4.66 -12.05
C LEU A 245 7.13 -4.62 -10.70
N LYS A 246 7.08 -3.46 -10.05
CA LYS A 246 7.62 -3.22 -8.69
C LYS A 246 6.49 -2.85 -7.74
N PRO A 247 6.61 -3.18 -6.44
CA PRO A 247 5.67 -2.72 -5.43
C PRO A 247 5.79 -1.20 -5.17
N MET A 248 6.87 -0.57 -5.66
CA MET A 248 7.17 0.85 -5.51
C MET A 248 7.26 1.24 -4.02
N SER A 249 6.43 2.18 -3.55
CA SER A 249 6.38 2.58 -2.14
C SER A 249 5.51 1.67 -1.26
N ARG A 250 4.98 0.58 -1.80
CA ARG A 250 4.13 -0.39 -1.07
C ARG A 250 4.91 -1.66 -0.74
N ASN A 251 4.28 -2.54 0.04
CA ASN A 251 4.84 -3.86 0.36
C ASN A 251 4.64 -4.85 -0.80
N HIS A 252 3.48 -4.81 -1.46
CA HIS A 252 3.08 -5.74 -2.51
C HIS A 252 2.70 -5.03 -3.82
N ILE A 253 2.95 -5.69 -4.95
CA ILE A 253 2.36 -5.39 -6.25
C ILE A 253 0.88 -5.75 -6.18
N HIS A 254 0.01 -4.83 -6.59
CA HIS A 254 -1.44 -5.03 -6.54
C HIS A 254 -1.96 -5.38 -7.93
N LEU A 255 -2.76 -6.43 -8.00
CA LEU A 255 -3.34 -6.98 -9.21
C LEU A 255 -4.86 -7.13 -9.02
N SER A 256 -5.59 -7.10 -10.14
CA SER A 256 -7.04 -7.26 -10.20
C SER A 256 -7.43 -8.58 -10.85
N LYS A 257 -8.56 -9.16 -10.43
CA LYS A 257 -9.16 -10.38 -11.01
C LYS A 257 -9.82 -10.19 -12.40
N GLY A 258 -9.61 -9.05 -13.05
CA GLY A 258 -10.26 -8.70 -14.31
C GLY A 258 -10.29 -7.19 -14.59
N LYS A 259 -10.86 -6.81 -15.74
CA LYS A 259 -10.93 -5.42 -16.17
C LYS A 259 -12.02 -4.67 -15.42
N PHE A 260 -11.93 -3.34 -15.50
CA PHE A 260 -13.03 -2.50 -15.10
C PHE A 260 -14.18 -2.64 -16.11
N GLY A 261 -15.37 -3.03 -15.66
CA GLY A 261 -16.57 -3.17 -16.49
C GLY A 261 -16.89 -4.59 -16.94
N ASP A 262 -16.02 -5.57 -16.66
CA ASP A 262 -16.34 -6.98 -16.89
C ASP A 262 -17.49 -7.40 -15.95
N LYS A 263 -18.47 -8.16 -16.48
CA LYS A 263 -19.60 -8.69 -15.69
C LYS A 263 -19.04 -9.47 -14.48
N GLY A 264 -19.47 -9.14 -13.27
CA GLY A 264 -19.05 -9.80 -12.04
C GLY A 264 -17.66 -9.42 -11.49
N VAL A 265 -16.94 -8.46 -12.10
CA VAL A 265 -15.60 -8.04 -11.64
C VAL A 265 -15.63 -6.69 -10.93
N ILE A 266 -15.21 -6.68 -9.66
CA ILE A 266 -14.89 -5.45 -8.93
C ILE A 266 -13.38 -5.21 -9.02
N SER A 267 -12.94 -4.46 -10.04
CA SER A 267 -11.52 -4.17 -10.24
C SER A 267 -11.06 -3.02 -9.32
N GLY A 268 -10.08 -3.29 -8.45
CA GLY A 268 -9.46 -2.27 -7.57
C GLY A 268 -8.63 -1.21 -8.33
N MET A 269 -8.41 -1.45 -9.62
CA MET A 269 -7.70 -0.59 -10.56
C MET A 269 -8.31 0.83 -10.63
N ARG A 270 -7.49 1.83 -10.92
CA ARG A 270 -8.00 3.19 -11.19
C ARG A 270 -8.74 3.19 -12.52
N LYS A 271 -9.94 3.78 -12.59
CA LYS A 271 -10.69 3.97 -13.85
C LYS A 271 -9.87 4.70 -14.92
N SER A 272 -8.89 5.51 -14.51
CA SER A 272 -8.00 6.23 -15.42
C SER A 272 -6.78 5.44 -15.90
N ALA A 273 -6.55 4.21 -15.43
CA ALA A 273 -5.48 3.36 -15.94
C ALA A 273 -5.69 3.15 -17.45
N ASN A 274 -4.64 3.34 -18.23
CA ASN A 274 -4.71 3.29 -19.69
C ASN A 274 -3.78 2.27 -20.35
N ARG A 275 -3.17 1.43 -19.52
CA ARG A 275 -2.33 0.32 -19.92
C ARG A 275 -2.66 -0.86 -19.02
N LEU A 276 -3.09 -1.98 -19.60
CA LEU A 276 -3.48 -3.19 -18.88
C LEU A 276 -2.46 -4.29 -19.15
N ILE A 277 -1.75 -4.75 -18.13
CA ILE A 277 -0.75 -5.82 -18.24
C ILE A 277 -1.39 -7.08 -17.70
N TYR A 278 -1.47 -8.12 -18.53
CA TYR A 278 -1.99 -9.43 -18.16
C TYR A 278 -0.85 -10.29 -17.65
N ILE A 279 -1.09 -11.01 -16.56
CA ILE A 279 -0.10 -11.78 -15.86
C ILE A 279 -0.42 -13.27 -15.98
N ASP A 280 0.55 -14.03 -16.47
CA ASP A 280 0.60 -15.48 -16.38
C ASP A 280 0.90 -15.89 -14.93
N ILE A 281 -0.14 -15.93 -14.11
CA ILE A 281 -0.02 -16.25 -12.69
C ILE A 281 0.37 -17.72 -12.47
N GLU A 282 -0.07 -18.62 -13.34
CA GLU A 282 0.26 -20.05 -13.27
C GLU A 282 1.77 -20.26 -13.40
N ARG A 283 2.36 -19.71 -14.47
CA ARG A 283 3.80 -19.79 -14.69
C ARG A 283 4.59 -19.07 -13.60
N ALA A 284 4.09 -17.94 -13.10
CA ALA A 284 4.75 -17.23 -12.01
C ALA A 284 4.77 -18.05 -10.71
N ILE A 285 3.66 -18.72 -10.34
CA ILE A 285 3.59 -19.61 -9.18
C ILE A 285 4.52 -20.82 -9.36
N GLN A 286 4.54 -21.43 -10.55
CA GLN A 286 5.42 -22.55 -10.87
C GLN A 286 6.91 -22.18 -10.71
N ASP A 287 7.28 -20.97 -11.12
CA ASP A 287 8.63 -20.42 -10.94
C ASP A 287 8.92 -19.99 -9.48
N GLY A 288 7.96 -20.15 -8.55
CA GLY A 288 8.14 -19.88 -7.12
C GLY A 288 7.81 -18.45 -6.68
N ILE A 289 7.13 -17.65 -7.53
CA ILE A 289 6.63 -16.34 -7.13
C ILE A 289 5.41 -16.51 -6.23
N GLU A 290 5.47 -15.90 -5.05
CA GLU A 290 4.38 -15.96 -4.08
C GLU A 290 3.24 -15.02 -4.49
N PHE A 291 2.02 -15.52 -4.48
CA PHE A 291 0.81 -14.73 -4.64
C PHE A 291 -0.12 -15.01 -3.48
N VAL A 292 -0.86 -13.99 -3.09
CA VAL A 292 -1.87 -14.12 -2.04
C VAL A 292 -3.15 -13.39 -2.45
N LEU A 293 -4.30 -13.97 -2.10
CA LEU A 293 -5.60 -13.34 -2.25
C LEU A 293 -5.99 -12.71 -0.93
N SER A 294 -6.20 -11.40 -0.91
CA SER A 294 -6.72 -10.72 0.28
C SER A 294 -8.21 -11.00 0.47
N SER A 295 -8.69 -10.80 1.70
CA SER A 295 -10.11 -10.92 2.06
C SER A 295 -11.05 -10.05 1.21
N ASN A 296 -10.55 -8.94 0.65
CA ASN A 296 -11.32 -8.08 -0.25
C ASN A 296 -11.15 -8.41 -1.74
N GLY A 297 -10.62 -9.59 -2.07
CA GLY A 297 -10.53 -10.09 -3.43
C GLY A 297 -9.45 -9.43 -4.29
N VAL A 298 -8.47 -8.75 -3.66
CA VAL A 298 -7.30 -8.18 -4.35
C VAL A 298 -6.19 -9.22 -4.40
N VAL A 299 -5.58 -9.39 -5.56
CA VAL A 299 -4.44 -10.29 -5.73
C VAL A 299 -3.17 -9.50 -5.44
N LEU A 300 -2.32 -10.02 -4.58
CA LEU A 300 -1.10 -9.38 -4.11
C LEU A 300 0.09 -10.30 -4.35
N THR A 301 1.23 -9.73 -4.72
CA THR A 301 2.51 -10.45 -4.77
C THR A 301 3.64 -9.55 -4.29
N PRO A 302 4.60 -10.04 -3.47
CA PRO A 302 5.82 -9.31 -3.16
C PRO A 302 6.77 -9.21 -4.36
N GLY A 303 6.48 -9.93 -5.45
CA GLY A 303 7.42 -10.23 -6.52
C GLY A 303 8.36 -11.37 -6.14
N ASP A 304 9.38 -11.57 -6.96
CA ASP A 304 10.48 -12.47 -6.69
C ASP A 304 11.21 -12.13 -5.38
N LYS A 305 11.72 -13.16 -4.68
CA LYS A 305 12.29 -13.03 -3.32
C LYS A 305 13.53 -12.16 -3.28
N GLU A 306 14.35 -12.19 -4.33
CA GLU A 306 15.60 -11.43 -4.41
C GLU A 306 15.37 -10.06 -5.04
N SER A 307 14.77 -10.04 -6.23
CA SER A 307 14.63 -8.83 -7.03
C SER A 307 13.44 -7.95 -6.64
N ARG A 308 12.46 -8.49 -5.90
CA ARG A 308 11.18 -7.84 -5.58
C ARG A 308 10.38 -7.44 -6.84
N LEU A 309 10.69 -8.07 -7.97
CA LEU A 309 10.05 -7.85 -9.27
C LEU A 309 9.04 -8.95 -9.55
N LEU A 310 7.90 -8.58 -10.12
CA LEU A 310 7.17 -9.50 -10.96
C LEU A 310 7.67 -9.32 -12.39
N GLY A 311 8.56 -10.21 -12.82
CA GLY A 311 9.30 -10.09 -14.07
C GLY A 311 8.42 -10.03 -15.32
N SER A 312 8.84 -9.28 -16.33
CA SER A 312 8.11 -9.14 -17.60
C SER A 312 7.98 -10.46 -18.38
N LYS A 313 8.77 -11.48 -18.05
CA LYS A 313 8.62 -12.85 -18.57
C LYS A 313 7.28 -13.51 -18.22
N TYR A 314 6.58 -13.00 -17.21
CA TYR A 314 5.23 -13.46 -16.83
C TYR A 314 4.12 -12.59 -17.42
N PHE A 315 4.43 -11.69 -18.35
CA PHE A 315 3.39 -10.89 -19.00
C PHE A 315 2.86 -11.65 -20.23
N ASP A 316 1.57 -11.97 -20.22
CA ASP A 316 0.90 -12.63 -21.36
C ASP A 316 0.72 -11.67 -22.53
N LYS A 317 0.24 -10.48 -22.23
CA LYS A 317 0.01 -9.40 -23.19
C LYS A 317 -0.19 -8.09 -22.46
N VAL A 318 -0.11 -6.99 -23.20
CA VAL A 318 -0.46 -5.66 -22.72
C VAL A 318 -1.42 -4.99 -23.68
N GLU A 319 -2.50 -4.45 -23.15
CA GLU A 319 -3.54 -3.76 -23.93
C GLU A 319 -3.58 -2.25 -23.65
N ASP A 320 -4.10 -1.48 -24.60
CA ASP A 320 -4.56 -0.11 -24.39
C ASP A 320 -6.00 -0.06 -23.85
N GLN A 321 -6.54 1.15 -23.62
CA GLN A 321 -7.93 1.33 -23.15
C GLN A 321 -9.00 0.88 -24.16
N LYS A 322 -8.63 0.74 -25.43
CA LYS A 322 -9.53 0.31 -26.50
C LYS A 322 -9.51 -1.22 -26.65
N GLY A 323 -8.70 -1.92 -25.86
CA GLY A 323 -8.52 -3.38 -25.94
C GLY A 323 -7.54 -3.82 -27.01
N ASN A 324 -6.79 -2.90 -27.64
CA ASN A 324 -5.77 -3.29 -28.62
C ASN A 324 -4.53 -3.80 -27.89
N THR A 325 -4.03 -4.96 -28.28
CA THR A 325 -2.73 -5.46 -27.83
C THR A 325 -1.62 -4.54 -28.35
N VAL A 326 -0.91 -3.89 -27.43
CA VAL A 326 0.24 -3.03 -27.72
C VAL A 326 1.58 -3.71 -27.46
N TRP A 327 1.57 -4.85 -26.77
CA TRP A 327 2.74 -5.68 -26.53
C TRP A 327 2.30 -7.12 -26.28
N SER A 328 3.09 -8.06 -26.76
CA SER A 328 3.01 -9.48 -26.47
C SER A 328 4.42 -10.04 -26.39
N PRO A 329 4.66 -11.12 -25.64
CA PRO A 329 5.94 -11.81 -25.66
C PRO A 329 6.25 -12.22 -27.11
N SER A 330 7.50 -12.07 -27.53
CA SER A 330 7.93 -12.59 -28.82
C SER A 330 7.75 -14.10 -28.79
N SER A 331 6.93 -14.65 -29.69
CA SER A 331 6.71 -16.09 -29.82
C SER A 331 8.07 -16.76 -29.83
N THR A 332 8.39 -17.52 -28.79
CA THR A 332 9.60 -18.35 -28.82
C THR A 332 9.26 -19.45 -29.81
N THR A 333 9.75 -19.31 -31.04
CA THR A 333 9.76 -20.40 -32.02
C THR A 333 10.70 -21.46 -31.46
N SER A 334 10.13 -22.40 -30.71
CA SER A 334 10.73 -23.70 -30.40
C SER A 334 10.16 -24.72 -31.37
#